data_AF-A0A2H9M2Y7-F1
#
_entry.id   AF-A0A2H9M2Y7-F1
#
_cell.length_a   1.000
_cell.length_b   1.000
_cell.length_c   1.000
_cell.angle_alpha   90.00
_cell.angle_beta   90.00
_cell.angle_gamma   90.00
#
_symmetry.space_group_name_H-M   'P 1'
#
loop_
_entity.id
_entity.type
_entity.pdbx_description
1 polymer ?
#
loop_
_entity_poly.entity_id
_entity_poly.type
_entity_poly.pdbx_seq_one_letter_code
_entity_poly.pdbx_strand_id
1 'polypeptide(L)'
;MSKVLKPKKLDIGYTIGIVAPSQPMLDKEGLKRGITILKKWGFKIKEGKTLRMEKWWMAGTPQDQAKEINNMYSDDHVKAIIAQAGGASAIKVLPFLDYDIIKRNPKPFIGMSDNNAYHLAMFSKVKLAGAFI
;
A
#
# COMPACT_ATOMS: atom_id res chain seq x y z
N MET A 1 -2.24 -7.43 27.05
CA MET A 1 -1.67 -6.83 25.82
C MET A 1 -2.68 -6.98 24.68
N SER A 2 -2.88 -5.97 23.84
CA SER A 2 -3.82 -6.04 22.70
C SER A 2 -3.34 -7.04 21.63
N LYS A 3 -4.25 -7.86 21.08
CA LYS A 3 -3.94 -8.87 20.06
C LYS A 3 -3.37 -8.25 18.78
N VAL A 4 -2.27 -8.80 18.26
CA VAL A 4 -1.69 -8.41 16.96
C VAL A 4 -2.60 -8.86 15.81
N LEU A 5 -2.91 -7.96 14.89
CA LEU A 5 -3.64 -8.25 13.67
C LEU A 5 -2.66 -8.82 12.64
N LYS A 6 -2.81 -10.12 12.36
CA LYS A 6 -2.05 -10.82 11.31
C LYS A 6 -2.93 -10.94 10.07
N PRO A 7 -2.52 -10.38 8.92
CA PRO A 7 -3.24 -10.59 7.67
C PRO A 7 -3.37 -12.07 7.32
N LYS A 8 -4.43 -12.41 6.57
CA LYS A 8 -4.58 -13.75 6.00
C LYS A 8 -3.48 -14.02 4.96
N LYS A 9 -3.13 -15.29 4.79
CA LYS A 9 -2.26 -15.74 3.70
C LYS A 9 -2.89 -15.35 2.35
N LEU A 10 -2.05 -15.00 1.40
CA LEU A 10 -2.46 -14.68 0.03
C LEU A 10 -2.57 -15.97 -0.79
N ASP A 11 -3.71 -16.19 -1.44
CA ASP A 11 -3.93 -17.30 -2.36
C ASP A 11 -3.89 -16.83 -3.82
N ILE A 12 -3.51 -17.73 -4.74
CA ILE A 12 -3.52 -17.47 -6.18
C ILE A 12 -4.95 -17.08 -6.62
N GLY A 13 -5.07 -16.15 -7.56
CA GLY A 13 -6.34 -15.60 -8.03
C GLY A 13 -6.82 -14.36 -7.28
N TYR A 14 -6.20 -14.03 -6.13
CA TYR A 14 -6.54 -12.85 -5.35
C TYR A 14 -6.09 -11.55 -6.04
N THR A 15 -6.72 -10.44 -5.69
CA THR A 15 -6.36 -9.12 -6.21
C THR A 15 -5.31 -8.45 -5.32
N ILE A 16 -4.23 -7.98 -5.93
CA ILE A 16 -3.21 -7.15 -5.31
C ILE A 16 -3.42 -5.71 -5.78
N GLY A 17 -3.55 -4.78 -4.83
CA GLY A 17 -3.52 -3.35 -5.07
C GLY A 17 -2.09 -2.86 -5.20
N ILE A 18 -1.79 -2.01 -6.18
CA ILE A 18 -0.48 -1.36 -6.32
C ILE A 18 -0.66 0.14 -6.17
N VAL A 19 0.08 0.76 -5.25
CA VAL A 19 0.00 2.19 -4.95
C VAL A 19 1.37 2.84 -5.05
N ALA A 20 1.39 4.16 -5.21
CA ALA A 20 2.58 4.98 -5.06
C ALA A 20 2.35 5.85 -3.82
N PRO A 21 2.74 5.37 -2.63
CA PRO A 21 2.41 6.02 -1.36
C PRO A 21 3.56 6.90 -0.86
N SER A 22 4.52 7.25 -1.72
CA SER A 22 5.54 8.21 -1.37
C SER A 22 6.04 8.94 -2.61
N GLN A 23 7.16 8.53 -3.20
CA GLN A 23 7.68 9.18 -4.41
C GLN A 23 6.83 8.85 -5.65
N PRO A 24 6.88 9.68 -6.71
CA PRO A 24 6.21 9.41 -7.98
C PRO A 24 6.65 8.10 -8.65
N MET A 25 5.84 7.64 -9.60
CA MET A 25 6.21 6.53 -10.48
C MET A 25 7.25 6.97 -11.53
N LEU A 26 8.53 6.76 -11.23
CA LEU A 26 9.62 7.10 -12.14
C LEU A 26 9.87 6.01 -13.19
N ASP A 27 9.89 4.73 -12.79
CA ASP A 27 10.13 3.59 -13.71
C ASP A 27 8.82 2.93 -14.16
N LYS A 28 8.20 3.52 -15.20
CA LYS A 28 6.95 3.00 -15.78
C LYS A 28 7.11 1.63 -16.44
N GLU A 29 8.27 1.34 -17.01
CA GLU A 29 8.53 0.04 -17.64
C GLU A 29 8.78 -1.04 -16.58
N GLY A 30 9.46 -0.70 -15.48
CA GLY A 30 9.57 -1.57 -14.30
C GLY A 30 8.22 -1.91 -13.69
N LEU A 31 7.32 -0.94 -13.56
CA LEU A 31 5.95 -1.19 -13.13
C LEU A 31 5.25 -2.19 -14.05
N LYS A 32 5.29 -1.99 -15.37
CA LYS A 32 4.68 -2.90 -16.35
C LYS A 32 5.25 -4.31 -16.25
N ARG A 33 6.58 -4.45 -16.10
CA ARG A 33 7.24 -5.74 -15.90
C ARG A 33 6.75 -6.42 -14.61
N GLY A 34 6.73 -5.70 -13.50
CA GLY A 34 6.24 -6.20 -12.21
C GLY A 34 4.78 -6.67 -12.26
N ILE A 35 3.90 -5.86 -12.84
CA ILE A 35 2.48 -6.22 -13.07
C ILE A 35 2.37 -7.49 -13.91
N THR A 36 3.18 -7.60 -14.98
CA THR A 36 3.18 -8.78 -15.85
C THR A 36 3.60 -10.04 -15.09
N ILE A 37 4.62 -9.96 -14.24
CA ILE A 37 5.08 -11.08 -13.40
C ILE A 37 3.99 -11.50 -12.42
N LEU A 38 3.39 -10.56 -11.69
CA LEU A 38 2.33 -10.87 -10.72
C LEU A 38 1.10 -11.51 -11.40
N LYS A 39 0.73 -11.03 -12.60
CA LYS A 39 -0.33 -11.65 -13.40
C LYS A 39 0.04 -13.07 -13.84
N LYS A 40 1.28 -13.31 -14.26
CA LYS A 40 1.77 -14.66 -14.62
C LYS A 40 1.76 -15.62 -13.43
N TRP A 41 1.98 -15.14 -12.21
CA TRP A 41 1.81 -15.91 -10.98
C TRP A 41 0.34 -16.16 -10.60
N GLY A 42 -0.61 -15.64 -11.39
CA GLY A 42 -2.04 -15.86 -11.23
C GLY A 42 -2.76 -14.83 -10.36
N PHE A 43 -2.15 -13.69 -10.04
CA PHE A 43 -2.82 -12.61 -9.31
C PHE A 43 -3.57 -11.65 -10.25
N LYS A 44 -4.66 -11.08 -9.75
CA LYS A 44 -5.33 -9.93 -10.37
C LYS A 44 -4.67 -8.66 -9.85
N ILE A 45 -4.57 -7.62 -10.67
CA ILE A 45 -3.93 -6.36 -10.28
C ILE A 45 -4.95 -5.24 -10.32
N LYS A 46 -5.02 -4.47 -9.22
CA LYS A 46 -5.71 -3.18 -9.14
C LYS A 46 -4.68 -2.07 -9.02
N GLU A 47 -4.53 -1.27 -10.07
CA GLU A 47 -3.64 -0.11 -10.06
C GLU A 47 -4.29 1.09 -9.37
N GLY A 48 -3.59 1.70 -8.42
CA GLY A 48 -3.99 2.96 -7.80
C GLY A 48 -3.81 4.15 -8.74
N LYS A 49 -4.58 5.21 -8.51
CA LYS A 49 -4.49 6.47 -9.26
C LYS A 49 -3.19 7.21 -8.96
N THR A 50 -2.66 7.07 -7.75
CA THR A 50 -1.37 7.68 -7.35
C THR A 50 -0.20 7.26 -8.23
N LEU A 51 -0.27 6.09 -8.89
CA LEU A 51 0.75 5.64 -9.85
C LEU A 51 0.92 6.58 -11.07
N ARG A 52 -0.03 7.50 -11.27
CA ARG A 52 -0.06 8.48 -12.36
C ARG A 52 -0.07 9.92 -11.84
N MET A 53 0.17 10.12 -10.55
CA MET A 53 0.18 11.43 -9.92
C MET A 53 1.60 11.87 -9.63
N GLU A 54 1.83 13.17 -9.74
CA GLU A 54 3.10 13.80 -9.43
C GLU A 54 2.84 15.19 -8.86
N LYS A 55 3.48 15.48 -7.74
CA LYS A 55 3.50 16.80 -7.12
C LYS A 55 4.84 16.98 -6.41
N TRP A 56 5.75 17.71 -7.05
CA TRP A 56 7.13 17.84 -6.58
C TRP A 56 7.80 16.46 -6.47
N TRP A 57 8.32 16.09 -5.30
CA TRP A 57 8.93 14.78 -5.03
C TRP A 57 7.93 13.73 -4.52
N MET A 58 6.62 13.95 -4.66
CA MET A 58 5.57 13.10 -4.10
C MET A 58 4.58 12.62 -5.18
N ALA A 59 4.02 11.42 -5.02
CA ALA A 59 2.96 10.87 -5.86
C ALA A 59 1.58 11.50 -5.55
N GLY A 60 1.44 12.80 -5.85
CA GLY A 60 0.27 13.60 -5.45
C GLY A 60 0.42 14.24 -4.07
N THR A 61 -0.67 14.79 -3.53
CA THR A 61 -0.68 15.35 -2.17
C THR A 61 -0.70 14.24 -1.11
N PRO A 62 -0.35 14.53 0.16
CA PRO A 62 -0.51 13.57 1.24
C PRO A 62 -1.95 13.02 1.37
N GLN A 63 -2.94 13.84 1.09
CA GLN A 63 -4.35 13.46 1.06
C GLN A 63 -4.68 12.49 -0.08
N ASP A 64 -4.10 12.70 -1.27
CA ASP A 64 -4.27 11.78 -2.41
C ASP A 64 -3.69 10.40 -2.08
N GLN A 65 -2.49 10.37 -1.50
CA GLN A 65 -1.81 9.14 -1.11
C GLN A 65 -2.57 8.40 0.00
N ALA A 66 -3.03 9.12 1.03
CA ALA A 66 -3.83 8.54 2.10
C ALA A 66 -5.17 8.02 1.57
N LYS A 67 -5.84 8.76 0.70
CA LYS A 67 -7.10 8.35 0.08
C LYS A 67 -6.93 7.06 -0.70
N GLU A 68 -5.85 6.92 -1.47
CA GLU A 68 -5.56 5.68 -2.20
C GLU A 68 -5.33 4.50 -1.24
N ILE A 69 -4.53 4.68 -0.18
CA ILE A 69 -4.32 3.63 0.84
C ILE A 69 -5.65 3.24 1.48
N ASN A 70 -6.45 4.22 1.93
CA ASN A 70 -7.75 3.99 2.56
C ASN A 70 -8.70 3.23 1.62
N ASN A 71 -8.75 3.62 0.34
CA ASN A 71 -9.56 2.93 -0.68
C ASN A 71 -9.14 1.47 -0.88
N MET A 72 -7.83 1.19 -0.85
CA MET A 72 -7.32 -0.18 -0.98
C MET A 72 -7.65 -1.03 0.26
N TYR A 73 -7.66 -0.43 1.45
CA TYR A 73 -8.11 -1.11 2.66
C TYR A 73 -9.63 -1.34 2.67
N SER A 74 -10.43 -0.38 2.23
CA SER A 74 -11.89 -0.51 2.18
C SER A 74 -12.42 -1.45 1.09
N ASP A 75 -11.61 -1.75 0.06
CA ASP A 75 -12.01 -2.66 -1.02
C ASP A 75 -11.81 -4.13 -0.61
N ASP A 76 -12.92 -4.85 -0.43
CA ASP A 76 -12.92 -6.27 -0.07
C ASP A 76 -12.34 -7.19 -1.14
N HIS A 77 -12.26 -6.75 -2.40
CA HIS A 77 -11.61 -7.53 -3.46
C HIS A 77 -10.09 -7.45 -3.39
N VAL A 78 -9.52 -6.40 -2.80
CA VAL A 78 -8.07 -6.24 -2.61
C VAL A 78 -7.63 -7.00 -1.37
N LYS A 79 -6.69 -7.94 -1.56
CA LYS A 79 -6.22 -8.86 -0.52
C LYS A 79 -4.79 -8.59 -0.07
N ALA A 80 -4.04 -7.78 -0.80
CA ALA A 80 -2.75 -7.20 -0.41
C ALA A 80 -2.51 -5.89 -1.13
N ILE A 81 -1.66 -5.04 -0.56
CA ILE A 81 -1.28 -3.74 -1.11
C ILE A 81 0.24 -3.74 -1.27
N ILE A 82 0.75 -3.44 -2.45
CA ILE A 82 2.17 -3.25 -2.73
C ILE A 82 2.42 -1.76 -2.96
N ALA A 83 3.34 -1.19 -2.19
CA ALA A 83 3.94 0.10 -2.49
C ALA A 83 4.94 -0.07 -3.63
N GLN A 84 4.82 0.69 -4.72
CA GLN A 84 5.80 0.61 -5.80
C GLN A 84 7.20 0.99 -5.31
N ALA A 85 7.31 2.05 -4.51
CA ALA A 85 8.59 2.53 -4.01
C ALA A 85 8.46 3.28 -2.67
N GLY A 86 9.62 3.47 -2.03
CA GLY A 86 9.81 4.38 -0.91
C GLY A 86 9.87 5.84 -1.35
N GLY A 87 10.54 6.70 -0.58
CA GLY A 87 10.64 8.14 -0.83
C GLY A 87 10.95 8.92 0.44
N ALA A 88 10.30 10.07 0.63
CA ALA A 88 10.50 10.92 1.81
C ALA A 88 9.21 11.66 2.23
N SER A 89 8.05 11.03 2.01
CA SER A 89 6.76 11.69 2.22
C SER A 89 5.77 10.90 3.06
N ALA A 90 6.04 9.63 3.37
CA ALA A 90 5.11 8.77 4.11
C ALA A 90 4.68 9.37 5.45
N ILE A 91 5.59 10.03 6.18
CA ILE A 91 5.27 10.68 7.47
C ILE A 91 4.19 11.77 7.34
N LYS A 92 4.12 12.46 6.20
CA LYS A 92 3.12 13.50 5.93
C LYS A 92 1.73 12.91 5.66
N VAL A 93 1.67 11.65 5.24
CA VAL A 93 0.45 10.93 4.88
C VAL A 93 -0.25 10.36 6.11
N LEU A 94 0.51 9.98 7.14
CA LEU A 94 0.00 9.28 8.33
C LEU A 94 -1.23 9.94 8.99
N PRO A 95 -1.30 11.28 9.18
CA PRO A 95 -2.46 11.92 9.81
C PRO A 95 -3.78 11.74 9.05
N PHE A 96 -3.72 11.38 7.77
CA PHE A 96 -4.90 11.24 6.89
C PHE A 96 -5.33 9.78 6.68
N LEU A 97 -4.62 8.81 7.28
CA LEU A 97 -5.00 7.41 7.21
C LEU A 97 -6.23 7.12 8.08
N ASP A 98 -7.18 6.39 7.53
CA ASP A 98 -8.33 5.89 8.27
C ASP A 98 -7.94 4.58 8.98
N TYR A 99 -7.44 4.73 10.20
CA TYR A 99 -7.01 3.60 11.00
C TYR A 99 -8.16 2.65 11.37
N ASP A 100 -9.41 3.13 11.45
CA ASP A 100 -10.55 2.26 11.74
C ASP A 100 -10.88 1.36 10.55
N ILE A 101 -10.81 1.88 9.31
CA ILE A 101 -10.92 1.07 8.09
C ILE A 101 -9.78 0.05 8.02
N ILE A 102 -8.54 0.44 8.32
CA ILE A 102 -7.38 -0.46 8.32
C ILE A 102 -7.58 -1.58 9.34
N LYS A 103 -8.05 -1.24 10.55
CA LYS A 103 -8.32 -2.19 11.64
C LYS A 103 -9.42 -3.19 11.29
N ARG A 104 -10.49 -2.73 10.62
CA ARG A 104 -11.61 -3.58 10.19
C ARG A 104 -11.23 -4.50 9.02
N ASN A 105 -10.31 -4.05 8.16
CA ASN A 105 -9.92 -4.77 6.94
C ASN A 105 -8.42 -5.10 6.90
N PRO A 106 -7.88 -5.84 7.88
CA PRO A 106 -6.45 -6.09 7.96
C PRO A 106 -5.97 -6.91 6.75
N LYS A 107 -5.12 -6.31 5.93
CA LYS A 107 -4.46 -6.92 4.78
C LYS A 107 -2.98 -6.52 4.72
N PRO A 108 -2.10 -7.29 4.07
CA PRO A 108 -0.69 -6.96 4.00
C PRO A 108 -0.48 -5.64 3.26
N PHE A 109 0.34 -4.77 3.85
CA PHE A 109 0.95 -3.63 3.16
C PHE A 109 2.43 -3.94 2.98
N ILE A 110 2.84 -4.09 1.73
CA ILE A 110 4.15 -4.61 1.33
C ILE A 110 4.98 -3.45 0.78
N GLY A 111 6.14 -3.20 1.38
CA GLY A 111 7.05 -2.12 1.01
C GLY A 111 8.29 -2.10 1.91
N MET A 112 9.24 -1.23 1.61
CA MET A 112 10.45 -1.02 2.43
C MET A 112 10.89 0.45 2.34
N SER A 113 11.89 0.85 3.14
CA SER A 113 12.45 2.21 3.18
C SER A 113 11.46 3.20 3.82
N ASP A 114 11.09 4.29 3.15
CA ASP A 114 10.10 5.26 3.64
C ASP A 114 8.77 4.59 4.02
N ASN A 115 8.43 3.46 3.40
CA ASN A 115 7.23 2.70 3.73
C ASN A 115 7.23 2.14 5.17
N ASN A 116 8.39 2.07 5.83
CA ASN A 116 8.48 1.67 7.24
C ASN A 116 7.67 2.61 8.14
N ALA A 117 7.51 3.88 7.76
CA ALA A 117 6.65 4.81 8.49
C ALA A 117 5.18 4.34 8.52
N TYR A 118 4.68 3.77 7.41
CA TYR A 118 3.35 3.16 7.37
C TYR A 118 3.26 1.93 8.29
N HIS A 119 4.24 1.03 8.21
CA HIS A 119 4.25 -0.17 9.05
C HIS A 119 4.28 0.17 10.54
N LEU A 120 5.14 1.10 10.95
CA LEU A 120 5.23 1.55 12.34
C LEU A 120 3.94 2.23 12.79
N ALA A 121 3.34 3.09 11.97
CA ALA A 121 2.09 3.76 12.30
C ALA A 121 0.92 2.78 12.42
N MET A 122 0.75 1.88 11.46
CA MET A 122 -0.30 0.85 11.48
C MET A 122 -0.13 -0.11 12.66
N PHE A 123 1.10 -0.51 12.98
CA PHE A 123 1.36 -1.35 14.15
C PHE A 123 1.09 -0.58 15.46
N SER A 124 1.53 0.67 15.56
CA SER A 124 1.33 1.50 16.75
C SER A 124 -0.16 1.74 17.03
N LYS A 125 -0.92 2.12 16.00
CA LYS A 125 -2.33 2.52 16.10
C LYS A 125 -3.30 1.34 16.16
N VAL A 126 -3.08 0.29 15.36
CA VAL A 126 -4.05 -0.80 15.19
C VAL A 126 -3.45 -2.20 15.31
N LYS A 127 -2.16 -2.32 15.65
CA LYS A 127 -1.44 -3.59 15.82
C LYS A 127 -1.42 -4.46 14.56
N LEU A 128 -1.51 -3.86 13.38
CA LEU A 128 -1.34 -4.56 12.11
C LEU A 128 0.13 -4.90 11.90
N ALA A 129 0.44 -6.19 11.72
CA ALA A 129 1.79 -6.65 11.40
C ALA A 129 2.22 -6.16 10.00
N GLY A 130 3.43 -5.61 9.89
CA GLY A 130 4.02 -5.18 8.63
C GLY A 130 4.55 -6.34 7.77
N ALA A 131 4.69 -6.11 6.47
CA ALA A 131 5.34 -7.00 5.52
C ALA A 131 6.41 -6.22 4.75
N PHE A 132 7.66 -6.68 4.83
CA PHE A 132 8.84 -6.04 4.23
C PHE A 132 9.31 -6.86 3.02
N ILE A 133 9.86 -6.19 2.01
CA ILE A 133 10.47 -6.78 0.80
C ILE A 133 11.92 -6.32 0.68
#